data_AF-A0A925KRT7-F1
#
_entry.id   AF-A0A925KRT7-F1
#
_cell.length_a   1.000
_cell.length_b   1.000
_cell.length_c   1.000
_cell.angle_alpha   90.00
_cell.angle_beta   90.00
_cell.angle_gamma   90.00
#
_symmetry.space_group_name_H-M   'P 1'
#
loop_
_entity.id
_entity.type
_entity.pdbx_description
1 polymer ?
#
loop_
_entity_poly.entity_id
_entity_poly.type
_entity_poly.pdbx_seq_one_letter_code
_entity_poly.pdbx_strand_id
1 'polypeptide(L)'
;MKVPFRQQASEYDCVPTTVINALSYLFSRRELPPFIVHRVYKDLMDIESSRGTSSRAIQDLGYLLNHYKEKRYEKFSVESKFIWGDQVHLRQNSKIIRCLDANGAALICVHSNRGSWHYILAFRYEGEWLHCYDPFPRSRKFLVNNDAVKFIETTGHQDPNLMIRCDWLEKDFDKTDHYDERKYVFGGHDDRECLLLNRIQV
;
A
#
# COMPACT_ATOMS: atom_id res chain seq x y z
N MET A 1 -2.09 -16.47 -14.71
CA MET A 1 -2.05 -16.87 -13.29
C MET A 1 -1.67 -15.67 -12.43
N LYS A 2 -2.42 -15.40 -11.38
CA LYS A 2 -2.09 -14.40 -10.35
C LYS A 2 -0.99 -14.94 -9.44
N VAL A 3 -0.16 -14.04 -8.91
CA VAL A 3 0.93 -14.42 -7.99
C VAL A 3 0.46 -14.14 -6.57
N PRO A 4 0.75 -15.02 -5.59
CA PRO A 4 0.37 -14.78 -4.22
C PRO A 4 0.96 -13.47 -3.67
N PHE A 5 0.26 -12.85 -2.73
CA PHE A 5 0.82 -11.76 -1.94
C PHE A 5 1.98 -12.25 -1.08
N ARG A 6 2.96 -11.37 -0.91
CA ARG A 6 4.25 -11.65 -0.29
C ARG A 6 4.38 -10.88 1.01
N GLN A 7 5.04 -11.50 1.97
CA GLN A 7 5.54 -10.81 3.15
C GLN A 7 6.90 -10.17 2.87
N GLN A 8 7.22 -9.11 3.60
CA GLN A 8 8.54 -8.47 3.56
C GLN A 8 9.58 -9.39 4.20
N ALA A 9 10.82 -9.32 3.71
CA ALA A 9 11.92 -10.16 4.18
C ALA A 9 12.71 -9.53 5.34
N SER A 10 12.68 -8.20 5.45
CA SER A 10 13.48 -7.39 6.38
C SER A 10 12.62 -6.27 6.99
N GLU A 11 13.20 -5.42 7.84
CA GLU A 11 12.49 -4.25 8.39
C GLU A 11 12.37 -3.08 7.39
N TYR A 12 13.06 -3.14 6.25
CA TYR A 12 13.24 -2.00 5.33
C TYR A 12 12.62 -2.19 3.94
N ASP A 13 11.96 -3.32 3.67
CA ASP A 13 11.43 -3.67 2.34
C ASP A 13 9.90 -3.74 2.27
N CYS A 14 9.20 -3.08 3.20
CA CYS A 14 7.73 -2.99 3.17
C CYS A 14 7.23 -2.33 1.87
N VAL A 15 7.87 -1.25 1.41
CA VAL A 15 7.44 -0.51 0.20
C VAL A 15 7.62 -1.32 -1.09
N PRO A 16 8.82 -1.84 -1.43
CA PRO A 16 8.98 -2.68 -2.64
C PRO A 16 8.07 -3.91 -2.60
N THR A 17 7.91 -4.55 -1.44
CA THR A 17 7.01 -5.70 -1.29
C THR A 17 5.56 -5.31 -1.58
N THR A 18 5.09 -4.19 -1.03
CA THR A 18 3.72 -3.70 -1.25
C THR A 18 3.49 -3.33 -2.71
N VAL A 19 4.46 -2.68 -3.38
CA VAL A 19 4.36 -2.39 -4.82
C VAL A 19 4.27 -3.67 -5.64
N ILE A 20 5.12 -4.67 -5.37
CA ILE A 20 5.08 -5.95 -6.07
C ILE A 20 3.73 -6.66 -5.85
N ASN A 21 3.17 -6.59 -4.65
CA ASN A 21 1.83 -7.11 -4.37
C ASN A 21 0.76 -6.36 -5.17
N ALA A 22 0.80 -5.02 -5.21
CA ALA A 22 -0.12 -4.20 -6.00
C ALA A 22 -0.05 -4.52 -7.50
N LEU A 23 1.15 -4.61 -8.07
CA LEU A 23 1.33 -4.97 -9.47
C LEU A 23 0.85 -6.42 -9.75
N SER A 24 1.09 -7.35 -8.82
CA SER A 24 0.60 -8.73 -8.91
C SER A 24 -0.93 -8.82 -8.78
N TYR A 25 -1.56 -7.86 -8.08
CA TYR A 25 -3.01 -7.70 -8.01
C TYR A 25 -3.59 -7.17 -9.32
N LEU A 26 -2.95 -6.19 -9.95
CA LEU A 26 -3.44 -5.57 -11.20
C LEU A 26 -3.20 -6.46 -12.44
N PHE A 27 -2.09 -7.20 -12.47
CA PHE A 27 -1.64 -7.96 -13.66
C PHE A 27 -1.46 -9.44 -13.36
N SER A 28 -1.48 -10.27 -14.39
CA SER A 28 -1.02 -11.66 -14.27
C SER A 28 0.50 -11.71 -14.39
N ARG A 29 1.11 -12.81 -13.92
CA ARG A 29 2.58 -13.01 -13.97
C ARG A 29 3.18 -12.79 -15.36
N ARG A 30 2.47 -13.13 -16.44
CA ARG A 30 2.97 -13.02 -17.82
C ARG A 30 2.91 -11.59 -18.35
N GLU A 31 2.06 -10.75 -17.77
CA GLU A 31 1.90 -9.35 -18.14
C GLU A 31 2.92 -8.46 -17.40
N LEU A 32 3.49 -8.92 -16.28
CA LEU A 32 4.47 -8.15 -15.53
C LEU A 32 5.85 -8.16 -16.21
N PRO A 33 6.38 -7.00 -16.61
CA PRO A 33 7.72 -6.92 -17.17
C PRO A 33 8.79 -7.20 -16.11
N PRO A 34 9.75 -8.11 -16.35
CA PRO A 34 10.85 -8.36 -15.43
C PRO A 34 11.69 -7.12 -15.13
N PHE A 35 11.82 -6.20 -16.09
CA PHE A 35 12.51 -4.91 -15.90
C PHE A 35 11.85 -4.05 -14.82
N ILE A 36 10.50 -3.98 -14.82
CA ILE A 36 9.75 -3.24 -13.80
C ILE A 36 9.95 -3.89 -12.42
N VAL A 37 9.87 -5.22 -12.33
CA VAL A 37 10.12 -5.94 -11.08
C VAL A 37 11.53 -5.66 -10.55
N HIS A 38 12.54 -5.69 -11.43
CA HIS A 38 13.91 -5.33 -11.06
C HIS A 38 14.00 -3.89 -10.54
N ARG A 39 13.35 -2.94 -11.24
CA ARG A 39 13.38 -1.54 -10.83
C ARG A 39 12.71 -1.29 -9.49
N VAL A 40 11.59 -1.96 -9.21
CA VAL A 40 10.92 -1.88 -7.90
C VAL A 40 11.88 -2.24 -6.77
N TYR A 41 12.57 -3.38 -6.87
CA TYR A 41 13.53 -3.77 -5.82
C TYR A 41 14.75 -2.86 -5.79
N LYS A 42 15.29 -2.48 -6.94
CA LYS A 42 16.52 -1.67 -7.01
C LYS A 42 16.31 -0.24 -6.49
N ASP A 43 15.23 0.41 -6.89
CA ASP A 43 15.02 1.83 -6.63
C ASP A 43 14.35 2.08 -5.29
N LEU A 44 13.48 1.18 -4.83
CA LEU A 44 12.78 1.37 -3.56
C LEU A 44 13.55 0.84 -2.35
N MET A 45 14.70 0.22 -2.53
CA MET A 45 15.63 -0.08 -1.43
C MET A 45 16.76 0.95 -1.40
N ASP A 46 16.40 2.24 -1.34
CA ASP A 46 17.37 3.33 -1.41
C ASP A 46 18.16 3.50 -0.11
N ILE A 47 17.60 3.12 1.05
CA ILE A 47 18.20 3.23 2.41
C ILE A 47 18.64 4.68 2.74
N GLU A 48 18.36 5.65 1.87
CA GLU A 48 18.65 7.07 2.08
C GLU A 48 17.73 7.65 3.14
N SER A 49 16.54 7.07 3.29
CA SER A 49 15.62 7.38 4.37
C SER A 49 15.84 6.46 5.56
N SER A 50 15.65 6.98 6.78
CA SER A 50 15.45 6.14 7.97
C SER A 50 14.27 5.17 7.79
N ARG A 51 13.42 5.41 6.77
CA ARG A 51 12.27 4.64 6.33
C ARG A 51 12.58 3.42 5.46
N GLY A 52 13.82 3.24 5.02
CA GLY A 52 14.20 2.22 4.04
C GLY A 52 13.91 2.63 2.59
N THR A 53 12.79 3.33 2.36
CA THR A 53 12.40 3.90 1.07
C THR A 53 12.00 5.36 1.20
N SER A 54 12.61 6.27 0.44
CA SER A 54 12.21 7.68 0.42
C SER A 54 10.93 7.91 -0.40
N SER A 55 10.17 8.96 -0.04
CA SER A 55 9.02 9.43 -0.83
C SER A 55 9.41 9.84 -2.25
N ARG A 56 10.68 10.25 -2.44
CA ARG A 56 11.23 10.57 -3.76
C ARG A 56 11.33 9.32 -4.63
N ALA A 57 11.87 8.22 -4.10
CA ALA A 57 11.95 6.95 -4.82
C ALA A 57 10.57 6.42 -5.23
N ILE A 58 9.55 6.56 -4.36
CA ILE A 58 8.17 6.18 -4.69
C ILE A 58 7.63 7.02 -5.86
N GLN A 59 7.87 8.33 -5.86
CA GLN A 59 7.46 9.24 -6.94
C GLN A 59 8.18 8.94 -8.25
N ASP A 60 9.50 8.69 -8.21
CA ASP A 60 10.30 8.36 -9.39
C ASP A 60 9.87 7.03 -10.01
N LEU A 61 9.55 6.03 -9.18
CA LEU A 61 8.94 4.80 -9.65
C LEU A 61 7.55 5.04 -10.25
N GLY A 62 6.71 5.86 -9.62
CA GLY A 62 5.40 6.23 -10.16
C GLY A 62 5.50 6.90 -11.53
N TYR A 63 6.47 7.81 -11.69
CA TYR A 63 6.80 8.42 -12.97
C TYR A 63 7.22 7.38 -14.01
N LEU A 64 8.09 6.44 -13.65
CA LEU A 64 8.49 5.36 -14.54
C LEU A 64 7.28 4.52 -14.98
N LEU A 65 6.40 4.13 -14.05
CA LEU A 65 5.23 3.31 -14.35
C LEU A 65 4.29 3.99 -15.36
N ASN A 66 4.06 5.30 -15.21
CA ASN A 66 3.24 6.09 -16.14
C ASN A 66 3.81 6.16 -17.56
N HIS A 67 5.14 6.10 -17.70
CA HIS A 67 5.84 6.29 -18.97
C HIS A 67 6.37 4.99 -19.57
N TYR A 68 6.26 3.87 -18.86
CA TYR A 68 6.77 2.59 -19.34
C TYR A 68 5.93 2.09 -20.53
N LYS A 69 6.60 1.99 -21.69
CA LYS A 69 6.02 1.49 -22.93
C LYS A 69 7.01 0.53 -23.58
N GLU A 70 6.74 -0.76 -23.48
CA GLU A 70 7.50 -1.79 -24.18
C GLU A 70 6.54 -2.63 -25.01
N LYS A 71 6.79 -2.74 -26.33
CA LYS A 71 5.91 -3.45 -27.26
C LYS A 71 5.63 -4.89 -26.84
N ARG A 72 6.59 -5.56 -26.21
CA ARG A 72 6.43 -6.94 -25.70
C ARG A 72 5.44 -7.04 -24.53
N TYR A 73 5.25 -5.95 -23.79
CA TYR A 73 4.38 -5.87 -22.61
C TYR A 73 3.28 -4.82 -22.81
N GLU A 74 2.65 -4.78 -23.99
CA GLU A 74 1.59 -3.82 -24.31
C GLU A 74 0.39 -3.86 -23.34
N LYS A 75 0.13 -5.02 -22.72
CA LYS A 75 -0.92 -5.19 -21.71
C LYS A 75 -0.55 -4.64 -20.33
N PHE A 76 0.72 -4.29 -20.12
CA PHE A 76 1.18 -3.61 -18.92
C PHE A 76 1.05 -2.11 -19.12
N SER A 77 -0.10 -1.57 -18.72
CA SER A 77 -0.38 -0.15 -18.74
C SER A 77 -0.95 0.26 -17.39
N VAL A 78 -0.24 1.16 -16.70
CA VAL A 78 -0.54 1.57 -15.33
C VAL A 78 -0.65 3.08 -15.29
N GLU A 79 -1.73 3.57 -14.70
CA GLU A 79 -1.78 4.93 -14.18
C GLU A 79 -1.29 4.90 -12.74
N SER A 80 -0.31 5.74 -12.44
CA SER A 80 0.30 5.89 -11.12
C SER A 80 0.15 7.33 -10.63
N LYS A 81 -0.28 7.49 -9.38
CA LYS A 81 -0.46 8.81 -8.77
C LYS A 81 -0.02 8.79 -7.31
N PHE A 82 1.02 9.57 -7.01
CA PHE A 82 1.42 9.86 -5.64
C PHE A 82 0.58 11.01 -5.08
N ILE A 83 0.00 10.82 -3.91
CA ILE A 83 -0.78 11.82 -3.17
C ILE A 83 -0.23 11.95 -1.76
N TRP A 84 -0.37 13.14 -1.20
CA TRP A 84 0.18 13.46 0.12
C TRP A 84 -0.69 14.51 0.83
N GLY A 85 -0.49 14.63 2.15
CA GLY A 85 -1.18 15.63 2.97
C GLY A 85 -2.69 15.44 3.00
N ASP A 86 -3.43 16.54 2.90
CA ASP A 86 -4.90 16.61 2.82
C ASP A 86 -5.52 15.75 1.72
N GLN A 87 -4.75 15.33 0.71
CA GLN A 87 -5.26 14.45 -0.34
C GLN A 87 -5.44 12.99 0.13
N VAL A 88 -4.80 12.62 1.25
CA VAL A 88 -4.83 11.28 1.84
C VAL A 88 -5.91 11.24 2.90
N HIS A 89 -7.10 10.85 2.46
CA HIS A 89 -8.30 10.71 3.28
C HIS A 89 -9.24 9.65 2.68
N LEU A 90 -10.18 9.15 3.46
CA LEU A 90 -11.12 8.07 3.12
C LEU A 90 -12.58 8.53 3.03
N ARG A 91 -12.83 9.84 3.18
CA ARG A 91 -14.15 10.43 2.89
C ARG A 91 -14.64 10.05 1.48
N GLN A 92 -15.97 10.04 1.31
CA GLN A 92 -16.61 9.73 0.04
C GLN A 92 -15.98 10.50 -1.14
N ASN A 93 -15.79 9.81 -2.26
CA ASN A 93 -15.15 10.34 -3.48
C ASN A 93 -13.68 10.76 -3.34
N SER A 94 -12.99 10.40 -2.25
CA SER A 94 -11.54 10.62 -2.16
C SER A 94 -10.79 9.91 -3.28
N LYS A 95 -9.56 10.34 -3.52
CA LYS A 95 -8.70 9.73 -4.54
C LYS A 95 -8.42 8.25 -4.24
N ILE A 96 -8.33 7.88 -2.97
CA ILE A 96 -8.17 6.49 -2.53
C ILE A 96 -9.43 5.69 -2.84
N ILE A 97 -10.60 6.15 -2.41
CA ILE A 97 -11.86 5.43 -2.63
C ILE A 97 -12.14 5.24 -4.12
N ARG A 98 -11.96 6.29 -4.93
CA ARG A 98 -12.14 6.20 -6.40
C ARG A 98 -11.16 5.22 -7.07
N CYS A 99 -9.94 5.11 -6.55
CA CYS A 99 -8.97 4.12 -7.04
C CYS A 99 -9.47 2.70 -6.74
N LEU A 100 -9.92 2.44 -5.50
CA LEU A 100 -10.39 1.13 -5.08
C LEU A 100 -11.68 0.70 -5.80
N ASP A 101 -12.63 1.62 -5.98
CA ASP A 101 -13.88 1.39 -6.73
C ASP A 101 -13.61 1.03 -8.21
N ALA A 102 -12.50 1.54 -8.77
CA ALA A 102 -12.05 1.21 -10.12
C ALA A 102 -11.24 -0.11 -10.19
N ASN A 103 -11.25 -0.93 -9.13
CA ASN A 103 -10.41 -2.12 -8.96
C ASN A 103 -8.90 -1.82 -9.02
N GLY A 104 -8.52 -0.59 -8.65
CA GLY A 104 -7.15 -0.17 -8.46
C GLY A 104 -6.56 -0.66 -7.13
N ALA A 105 -5.32 -0.27 -6.88
CA ALA A 105 -4.59 -0.56 -5.66
C ALA A 105 -4.06 0.75 -5.05
N ALA A 106 -4.14 0.84 -3.72
CA ALA A 106 -3.61 1.96 -2.96
C ALA A 106 -2.59 1.46 -1.95
N LEU A 107 -1.34 1.92 -2.08
CA LEU A 107 -0.33 1.73 -1.06
C LEU A 107 -0.50 2.85 -0.05
N ILE A 108 -0.94 2.51 1.15
CA ILE A 108 -1.22 3.49 2.20
C ILE A 108 -0.13 3.43 3.27
N CYS A 109 0.42 4.61 3.61
CA CYS A 109 1.35 4.76 4.72
C CYS A 109 0.56 4.86 6.03
N VAL A 110 0.76 3.89 6.92
CA VAL A 110 0.17 3.86 8.25
C VAL A 110 1.25 3.96 9.32
N HIS A 111 0.88 4.43 10.49
CA HIS A 111 1.79 4.68 11.60
C HIS A 111 1.41 3.85 12.82
N SER A 112 2.35 3.72 13.75
CA SER A 112 2.10 3.22 15.11
C SER A 112 2.63 4.19 16.18
N ASN A 113 3.60 5.04 15.84
CA ASN A 113 4.10 6.14 16.68
C ASN A 113 4.84 7.19 15.82
N ARG A 114 5.26 8.30 16.44
CA ARG A 114 6.07 9.36 15.80
C ARG A 114 7.48 8.82 15.54
N GLY A 115 7.65 8.11 14.43
CA GLY A 115 8.91 7.45 14.06
C GLY A 115 8.75 6.02 13.54
N SER A 116 7.53 5.48 13.55
CA SER A 116 7.22 4.18 12.96
C SER A 116 6.12 4.35 11.92
N TRP A 117 6.51 4.18 10.67
CA TRP A 117 5.67 4.15 9.48
C TRP A 117 5.73 2.74 8.89
N HIS A 118 4.71 2.39 8.13
CA HIS A 118 4.59 1.12 7.47
C HIS A 118 3.68 1.23 6.26
N TYR A 119 4.05 0.62 5.14
CA TYR A 119 3.21 0.60 3.95
C TYR A 119 2.42 -0.69 3.88
N ILE A 120 1.11 -0.57 3.73
CA ILE A 120 0.19 -1.70 3.49
C ILE A 120 -0.55 -1.51 2.17
N LEU A 121 -1.00 -2.62 1.58
CA LEU A 121 -1.75 -2.61 0.33
C LEU A 121 -3.25 -2.61 0.62
N ALA A 122 -3.96 -1.52 0.33
CA ALA A 122 -5.42 -1.52 0.23
C ALA A 122 -5.83 -1.81 -1.23
N PHE A 123 -6.76 -2.72 -1.44
CA PHE A 123 -7.16 -3.15 -2.80
C PHE A 123 -8.66 -3.43 -2.94
N ARG A 124 -9.43 -3.29 -1.86
CA ARG A 124 -10.90 -3.30 -1.88
C ARG A 124 -11.44 -2.45 -0.74
N TYR A 125 -12.54 -1.77 -1.01
CA TYR A 125 -13.33 -1.01 -0.05
C TYR A 125 -14.77 -1.53 -0.08
N GLU A 126 -15.33 -1.86 1.09
CA GLU A 126 -16.70 -2.38 1.20
C GLU A 126 -17.36 -1.88 2.49
N GLY A 127 -18.49 -1.19 2.35
CA GLY A 127 -19.17 -0.52 3.47
C GLY A 127 -18.26 0.55 4.09
N GLU A 128 -17.67 0.26 5.23
CA GLU A 128 -16.74 1.14 5.96
C GLU A 128 -15.37 0.48 6.20
N TRP A 129 -15.08 -0.60 5.47
CA TRP A 129 -13.90 -1.42 5.66
C TRP A 129 -12.97 -1.34 4.46
N LEU A 130 -11.70 -1.06 4.73
CA LEU A 130 -10.62 -1.35 3.80
C LEU A 130 -10.15 -2.79 3.99
N HIS A 131 -10.12 -3.53 2.90
CA HIS A 131 -9.48 -4.83 2.82
C HIS A 131 -8.04 -4.65 2.36
N CYS A 132 -7.13 -4.98 3.26
CA CYS A 132 -5.72 -4.73 3.12
C CYS A 132 -4.90 -6.02 3.16
N TYR A 133 -3.69 -5.92 2.60
CA TYR A 133 -2.62 -6.87 2.83
C TYR A 133 -1.45 -6.14 3.46
N ASP A 134 -1.14 -6.53 4.70
CA ASP A 134 0.03 -6.12 5.44
C ASP A 134 1.20 -7.08 5.11
N PRO A 135 2.32 -6.59 4.51
CA PRO A 135 3.46 -7.43 4.23
C PRO A 135 4.25 -7.84 5.48
N PHE A 136 4.04 -7.25 6.66
CA PHE A 136 4.81 -7.54 7.85
C PHE A 136 4.55 -8.96 8.39
N PRO A 137 5.57 -9.82 8.58
CA PRO A 137 5.41 -11.13 9.19
C PRO A 137 4.90 -11.01 10.63
N ARG A 138 3.68 -11.51 10.87
CA ARG A 138 3.04 -11.37 12.18
C ARG A 138 3.74 -12.24 13.23
N SER A 139 3.95 -11.65 14.42
CA SER A 139 4.16 -12.38 15.67
C SER A 139 3.00 -12.09 16.64
N ARG A 140 2.83 -12.91 17.69
CA ARG A 140 1.70 -12.81 18.67
C ARG A 140 1.53 -11.42 19.33
N LYS A 141 2.52 -10.52 19.23
CA LYS A 141 2.52 -9.17 19.85
C LYS A 141 1.77 -8.09 19.05
N PHE A 142 1.26 -8.40 17.85
CA PHE A 142 0.55 -7.45 16.99
C PHE A 142 -0.97 -7.46 17.14
N LEU A 143 -1.52 -8.23 18.08
CA LEU A 143 -2.95 -8.25 18.34
C LEU A 143 -3.38 -6.90 18.93
N VAL A 144 -3.90 -6.02 18.05
CA VAL A 144 -4.73 -4.89 18.48
C VAL A 144 -6.03 -5.51 18.97
N ASN A 145 -6.32 -5.39 20.26
CA ASN A 145 -7.57 -5.88 20.82
C ASN A 145 -8.67 -4.84 20.55
N ASN A 146 -9.04 -4.67 19.28
CA ASN A 146 -10.02 -3.67 18.86
C ASN A 146 -10.85 -4.15 17.66
N ASP A 147 -12.17 -3.96 17.74
CA ASP A 147 -13.13 -4.30 16.69
C ASP A 147 -12.95 -3.53 15.38
N ALA A 148 -12.10 -2.49 15.34
CA ALA A 148 -11.84 -1.68 14.15
C ALA A 148 -10.65 -2.16 13.31
N VAL A 149 -9.78 -3.03 13.84
CA VAL A 149 -8.59 -3.58 13.16
C VAL A 149 -8.61 -5.09 13.28
N LYS A 150 -8.95 -5.78 12.19
CA LYS A 150 -9.16 -7.23 12.16
C LYS A 150 -8.12 -7.91 11.30
N PHE A 151 -7.31 -8.77 11.89
CA PHE A 151 -6.46 -9.66 11.12
C PHE A 151 -7.21 -10.91 10.70
N ILE A 152 -6.95 -11.37 9.47
CA ILE A 152 -7.65 -12.50 8.85
C ILE A 152 -6.63 -13.58 8.50
N GLU A 153 -7.00 -14.84 8.70
CA GLU A 153 -6.24 -15.97 8.17
C GLU A 153 -6.44 -16.05 6.67
N THR A 154 -5.35 -15.98 5.91
CA THR A 154 -5.39 -16.02 4.46
C THR A 154 -5.62 -17.44 3.98
N THR A 155 -6.66 -17.66 3.18
CA THR A 155 -7.01 -18.98 2.61
C THR A 155 -6.63 -19.13 1.13
N GLY A 156 -6.33 -18.01 0.47
CA GLY A 156 -6.07 -17.89 -0.96
C GLY A 156 -4.85 -17.05 -1.28
N HIS A 157 -4.51 -17.00 -2.57
CA HIS A 157 -3.29 -16.35 -3.05
C HIS A 157 -3.30 -14.82 -2.90
N GLN A 158 -4.47 -14.17 -3.01
CA GLN A 158 -4.60 -12.70 -2.94
C GLN A 158 -5.73 -12.28 -2.00
N ASP A 159 -5.85 -13.01 -0.87
CA ASP A 159 -6.79 -12.66 0.18
C ASP A 159 -6.23 -11.52 1.04
N PRO A 160 -7.09 -10.65 1.60
CA PRO A 160 -6.66 -9.71 2.61
C PRO A 160 -6.23 -10.48 3.87
N ASN A 161 -5.15 -10.03 4.51
CA ASN A 161 -4.75 -10.52 5.83
C ASN A 161 -5.10 -9.51 6.95
N LEU A 162 -5.67 -8.35 6.57
CA LEU A 162 -5.97 -7.22 7.42
C LEU A 162 -7.23 -6.51 6.90
N MET A 163 -8.12 -6.17 7.80
CA MET A 163 -9.28 -5.31 7.56
C MET A 163 -9.26 -4.18 8.57
N ILE A 164 -9.40 -2.95 8.11
CA ILE A 164 -9.40 -1.77 8.99
C ILE A 164 -10.60 -0.89 8.66
N ARG A 165 -11.28 -0.39 9.69
CA ARG A 165 -12.34 0.61 9.49
C ARG A 165 -11.76 1.94 9.03
N CYS A 166 -12.45 2.62 8.12
CA CYS A 166 -12.03 3.93 7.63
C CYS A 166 -11.89 4.96 8.74
N ASP A 167 -12.84 5.00 9.69
CA ASP A 167 -12.81 5.91 10.85
C ASP A 167 -11.61 5.69 11.79
N TRP A 168 -11.11 4.46 11.88
CA TRP A 168 -9.90 4.15 12.63
C TRP A 168 -8.65 4.71 11.94
N LEU A 169 -8.51 4.49 10.63
CA LEU A 169 -7.41 5.03 9.83
C LEU A 169 -7.34 6.56 9.87
N GLU A 170 -8.50 7.23 9.90
CA GLU A 170 -8.60 8.69 9.90
C GLU A 170 -8.50 9.35 11.28
N LYS A 171 -8.26 8.58 12.36
CA LYS A 171 -8.05 9.14 13.69
C LYS A 171 -6.99 10.23 13.67
N ASP A 172 -7.20 11.25 14.49
CA ASP A 172 -6.23 12.31 14.69
C ASP A 172 -5.01 11.75 15.43
N PHE A 173 -3.93 11.58 14.67
CA PHE A 173 -2.70 10.97 15.14
C PHE A 173 -2.11 11.71 16.35
N ASP A 174 -2.22 13.04 16.37
CA ASP A 174 -1.65 13.88 17.42
C ASP A 174 -2.48 13.90 18.70
N LYS A 175 -3.76 13.53 18.62
CA LYS A 175 -4.68 13.47 19.78
C LYS A 175 -4.88 12.06 20.35
N THR A 176 -4.32 11.04 19.71
CA THR A 176 -4.45 9.67 20.17
C THR A 176 -3.36 9.41 21.22
N ASP A 177 -3.66 9.14 22.49
CA ASP A 177 -2.61 9.09 23.53
C ASP A 177 -1.94 7.72 23.67
N HIS A 178 -2.68 6.63 23.44
CA HIS A 178 -2.21 5.26 23.66
C HIS A 178 -1.60 4.63 22.41
N TYR A 179 -0.47 3.93 22.58
CA TYR A 179 0.24 3.26 21.48
C TYR A 179 -0.65 2.28 20.70
N ASP A 180 -1.47 1.49 21.39
CA ASP A 180 -2.36 0.53 20.73
C ASP A 180 -3.48 1.21 19.93
N GLU A 181 -3.84 2.45 20.28
CA GLU A 181 -4.82 3.24 19.54
C GLU A 181 -4.23 3.97 18.34
N ARG A 182 -2.90 4.06 18.26
CA ARG A 182 -2.16 4.66 17.12
C ARG A 182 -1.79 3.65 16.04
N LYS A 183 -1.92 2.35 16.29
CA LYS A 183 -1.60 1.31 15.30
C LYS A 183 -2.55 1.38 14.12
N TYR A 184 -2.00 1.40 12.91
CA TYR A 184 -2.76 1.47 11.66
C TYR A 184 -3.61 2.74 11.51
N VAL A 185 -3.05 3.88 11.93
CA VAL A 185 -3.64 5.21 11.73
C VAL A 185 -2.79 5.96 10.69
N PHE A 186 -3.39 6.85 9.90
CA PHE A 186 -2.60 7.76 9.07
C PHE A 186 -1.73 8.68 9.94
N GLY A 187 -0.59 9.12 9.39
CA GLY A 187 0.27 10.08 10.08
C GLY A 187 -0.41 11.44 10.32
N GLY A 188 0.31 12.32 11.02
CA GLY A 188 -0.01 13.74 11.03
C GLY A 188 -0.06 14.30 9.61
N HIS A 189 -0.67 15.48 9.41
CA HIS A 189 -0.97 16.04 8.09
C HIS A 189 0.22 15.91 7.10
N ASP A 190 1.41 16.35 7.50
CA ASP A 190 2.59 16.39 6.61
C ASP A 190 3.24 15.03 6.36
N ASP A 191 2.87 13.99 7.13
CA ASP A 191 3.40 12.63 7.02
C ASP A 191 2.51 11.69 6.20
N ARG A 192 1.33 12.15 5.78
CA ARG A 192 0.40 11.30 5.03
C ARG A 192 0.85 11.15 3.59
N GLU A 193 1.01 9.90 3.17
CA GLU A 193 1.44 9.54 1.82
C GLU A 193 0.67 8.33 1.31
N CYS A 194 0.37 8.33 0.02
CA CYS A 194 -0.21 7.18 -0.65
C CYS A 194 0.18 7.13 -2.13
N LEU A 195 0.51 5.94 -2.62
CA LEU A 195 0.68 5.66 -4.04
C LEU A 195 -0.55 4.91 -4.57
N LEU A 196 -1.25 5.53 -5.51
CA LEU A 196 -2.39 4.95 -6.21
C LEU A 196 -1.93 4.34 -7.53
N LEU A 197 -2.39 3.12 -7.82
CA LEU A 197 -2.09 2.39 -9.05
C LEU A 197 -3.38 1.86 -9.66
N ASN A 198 -3.69 2.28 -10.89
CA ASN A 198 -4.80 1.75 -11.68
C ASN A 198 -4.27 1.03 -12.91
N ARG A 199 -4.87 -0.11 -13.25
CA ARG A 199 -4.65 -0.73 -14.55
C ARG A 199 -5.44 0.04 -15.61
N ILE A 200 -4.76 0.48 -16.67
CA ILE A 200 -5.42 1.02 -17.86
C ILE A 200 -5.84 -0.17 -18.72
N GLN A 201 -7.15 -0.31 -18.96
CA GLN A 201 -7.65 -1.30 -19.91
C GLN A 201 -7.43 -0.74 -21.32
N VAL A 202 -6.56 -1.41 -22.08
CA VAL A 202 -6.25 -1.12 -23.48
C VAL A 202 -6.96 -2.13 -24.36
#